data_AF-A0A086MCW3-F1
#
_entry.id   AF-A0A086MCW3-F1
#
_cell.length_a   1.000
_cell.length_b   1.000
_cell.length_c   1.000
_cell.angle_alpha   90.00
_cell.angle_beta   90.00
_cell.angle_gamma   90.00
#
_symmetry.space_group_name_H-M   'P 1'
#
loop_
_entity.id
_entity.type
_entity.pdbx_description
1 polymer ?
#
loop_
_entity_poly.entity_id
_entity_poly.type
_entity_poly.pdbx_seq_one_letter_code
_entity_poly.pdbx_strand_id
1 'polypeptide(L)'
;MNGEVSNALAAVIEGNKVIIYDRRLSGLVGSYEGAMGILAHEVAHHYCRHHFDVSKNNWQAELEADRFAGASFKRMKYPLEAALAMAVVLDERPSTSHPPADLRRKAIEAGWNKPETGKMCRST
;
A
#
# COMPACT_ATOMS: atom_id res chain seq x y z
N MET A 1 4.70 -16.53 -19.85
CA MET A 1 4.11 -15.67 -18.80
C MET A 1 2.62 -15.62 -19.06
N ASN A 2 1.82 -16.36 -18.27
CA ASN A 2 0.36 -16.32 -18.40
C ASN A 2 -0.13 -15.05 -17.69
N GLY A 3 -0.64 -14.11 -18.48
CA GLY A 3 -0.87 -12.71 -18.14
C GLY A 3 -2.27 -12.42 -17.62
N GLU A 4 -2.59 -12.88 -16.41
CA GLU A 4 -3.72 -12.36 -15.65
C GLU A 4 -3.32 -12.17 -14.19
N VAL A 5 -2.75 -11.00 -13.90
CA VAL A 5 -2.61 -10.56 -12.51
C VAL A 5 -3.08 -9.12 -12.45
N SER A 6 -4.23 -8.90 -11.82
CA SER A 6 -4.71 -7.57 -11.42
C SER A 6 -3.69 -7.00 -10.45
N ASN A 7 -2.88 -6.02 -10.86
CA ASN A 7 -1.74 -5.55 -10.09
C ASN A 7 -1.61 -4.02 -10.08
N ALA A 8 -1.03 -3.49 -9.00
CA ALA A 8 -0.47 -2.15 -8.94
C ALA A 8 1.01 -2.25 -8.57
N LEU A 9 1.83 -1.32 -9.08
CA LEU A 9 3.27 -1.33 -8.85
C LEU A 9 3.83 0.08 -8.94
N ALA A 10 4.49 0.51 -7.88
CA ALA A 10 5.44 1.60 -7.90
C ALA A 10 6.73 1.17 -8.63
N ALA A 11 7.17 1.94 -9.61
CA ALA A 11 8.38 1.68 -10.37
C ALA A 11 9.13 2.98 -10.72
N VAL A 12 10.40 2.86 -11.07
CA VAL A 12 11.18 3.98 -11.61
C VAL A 12 11.57 3.63 -13.04
N ILE A 13 11.04 4.39 -14.00
CA ILE A 13 11.27 4.20 -15.44
C ILE A 13 11.96 5.45 -15.97
N GLU A 14 13.15 5.30 -16.55
CA GLU A 14 13.95 6.41 -17.10
C GLU A 14 14.17 7.55 -16.08
N GLY A 15 14.37 7.20 -14.80
CA GLY A 15 14.55 8.17 -13.71
C GLY A 15 13.25 8.78 -13.18
N ASN A 16 12.10 8.51 -13.79
CA ASN A 16 10.80 9.01 -13.36
C ASN A 16 10.09 8.02 -12.44
N LYS A 17 9.54 8.51 -11.33
CA LYS A 17 8.67 7.73 -10.44
C LYS A 17 7.31 7.55 -11.11
N VAL A 18 6.93 6.30 -11.37
CA VAL A 18 5.66 5.94 -11.99
C VAL A 18 4.90 4.96 -11.10
N ILE A 19 3.57 5.02 -11.17
CA ILE A 19 2.69 4.01 -10.60
C ILE A 19 1.96 3.36 -11.77
N ILE A 20 2.19 2.06 -11.94
CA ILE A 20 1.49 1.24 -12.92
C ILE A 20 0.28 0.66 -12.20
N TYR A 21 -0.92 0.89 -12.74
CA TYR A 21 -2.17 0.47 -12.11
C TYR A 21 -3.06 -0.27 -13.11
N ASP A 22 -3.35 -1.53 -12.83
CA ASP A 22 -4.34 -2.30 -13.57
C ASP A 22 -5.76 -1.90 -13.15
N ARG A 23 -6.52 -1.31 -14.08
CA ARG A 23 -7.89 -0.83 -13.81
C ARG A 23 -8.84 -1.95 -13.37
N ARG A 24 -8.54 -3.22 -13.65
CA ARG A 24 -9.32 -4.36 -13.16
C ARG A 24 -9.37 -4.40 -11.63
N LEU A 25 -8.34 -3.89 -10.94
CA LEU A 25 -8.31 -3.78 -9.47
C LEU A 25 -9.45 -2.94 -8.92
N SER A 26 -9.86 -1.88 -9.62
CA SER A 26 -10.97 -1.02 -9.18
C SER A 26 -12.29 -1.78 -9.08
N GLY A 27 -12.50 -2.77 -9.96
CA GLY A 27 -13.65 -3.66 -9.90
C GLY A 27 -13.58 -4.67 -8.75
N LEU A 28 -12.37 -5.11 -8.38
CA LEU A 28 -12.15 -6.09 -7.30
C LEU A 28 -12.29 -5.47 -5.90
N VAL A 29 -11.91 -4.20 -5.74
CA VAL A 29 -12.04 -3.49 -4.46
C VAL A 29 -13.39 -2.81 -4.25
N GLY A 30 -14.30 -2.99 -5.21
CA GLY A 30 -15.73 -2.64 -5.11
C GLY A 30 -16.06 -1.16 -4.85
N SER A 31 -15.05 -0.28 -4.80
CA SER A 31 -15.18 1.07 -4.30
C SER A 31 -14.06 1.98 -4.84
N TYR A 32 -14.38 3.26 -4.99
CA TYR A 32 -13.40 4.30 -5.31
C TYR A 32 -12.33 4.40 -4.22
N GLU A 33 -12.74 4.21 -2.98
CA GLU A 33 -11.94 4.16 -1.76
C GLU A 33 -10.89 3.06 -1.82
N GLY A 34 -11.27 1.83 -2.18
CA GLY A 34 -10.31 0.73 -2.32
C GLY A 34 -9.22 1.04 -3.34
N ALA A 35 -9.57 1.63 -4.49
CA ALA A 35 -8.61 2.01 -5.52
C ALA A 35 -7.67 3.13 -5.05
N MET A 36 -8.20 4.14 -4.34
CA MET A 36 -7.39 5.17 -3.70
C MET A 36 -6.42 4.59 -2.66
N GLY A 37 -6.84 3.58 -1.90
CA GLY A 37 -5.99 2.90 -0.93
C GLY A 37 -4.78 2.22 -1.57
N ILE A 38 -4.99 1.48 -2.66
CA ILE A 38 -3.91 0.87 -3.44
C ILE A 38 -2.93 1.95 -3.95
N LEU A 39 -3.45 3.04 -4.52
CA LEU A 39 -2.59 4.12 -5.01
C LEU A 39 -1.80 4.80 -3.87
N ALA A 40 -2.41 5.00 -2.70
CA ALA A 40 -1.74 5.55 -1.54
C ALA A 40 -0.61 4.63 -1.03
N HIS A 41 -0.81 3.32 -1.09
CA HIS A 41 0.22 2.31 -0.82
C HIS A 41 1.39 2.42 -1.82
N GLU A 42 1.13 2.52 -3.12
CA GLU A 42 2.21 2.66 -4.11
C GLU A 42 2.96 4.00 -3.99
N VAL A 43 2.26 5.09 -3.65
CA VAL A 43 2.90 6.37 -3.31
C VAL A 43 3.85 6.21 -2.11
N ALA A 44 3.50 5.37 -1.15
CA ALA A 44 4.34 5.12 0.01
C ALA A 44 5.64 4.42 -0.36
N HIS A 45 5.63 3.43 -1.25
CA HIS A 45 6.87 2.80 -1.75
C HIS A 45 7.83 3.82 -2.37
N HIS A 46 7.30 4.79 -3.13
CA HIS A 46 8.07 5.89 -3.69
C HIS A 46 8.58 6.90 -2.66
N TYR A 47 7.75 7.23 -1.67
CA TYR A 47 8.08 8.19 -0.61
C TYR A 47 9.18 7.62 0.30
N CYS A 48 9.02 6.35 0.69
CA CYS A 48 9.87 5.62 1.60
C CYS A 48 11.10 5.02 0.91
N ARG A 49 11.19 5.16 -0.43
CA ARG A 49 12.31 4.69 -1.28
C ARG A 49 12.54 3.18 -1.20
N HIS A 50 11.47 2.41 -1.02
CA HIS A 50 11.54 0.94 -0.84
C HIS A 50 12.20 0.22 -2.02
N HIS A 51 12.15 0.78 -3.24
CA HIS A 51 12.83 0.22 -4.41
C HIS A 51 14.36 0.20 -4.33
N PHE A 52 14.94 1.07 -3.49
CA PHE A 52 16.39 1.27 -3.42
C PHE A 52 17.01 0.76 -2.11
N ASP A 53 16.18 0.38 -1.15
CA ASP A 53 16.62 -0.07 0.17
C ASP A 53 16.68 -1.60 0.20
N VAL A 54 17.78 -2.15 -0.29
CA VAL A 54 18.06 -3.60 -0.29
C VAL A 54 18.23 -4.19 1.11
N SER A 55 18.34 -3.36 2.15
CA SER A 55 18.48 -3.80 3.54
C SER A 55 17.14 -4.02 4.23
N LYS A 56 16.06 -3.42 3.72
CA LYS A 56 14.72 -3.57 4.27
C LYS A 56 14.09 -4.86 3.77
N ASN A 57 13.58 -5.67 4.69
CA ASN A 57 12.83 -6.86 4.29
C ASN A 57 11.47 -6.45 3.67
N ASN A 58 10.97 -7.24 2.73
CA ASN A 58 9.74 -6.92 2.01
C ASN A 58 8.57 -6.66 2.97
N TRP A 59 8.48 -7.40 4.08
CA TRP A 59 7.39 -7.25 5.05
C TRP A 59 7.38 -5.88 5.75
N GLN A 60 8.54 -5.36 6.14
CA GLN A 60 8.64 -4.04 6.75
C GLN A 60 8.24 -2.94 5.76
N ALA A 61 8.73 -3.02 4.52
CA ALA A 61 8.38 -2.07 3.46
C ALA A 61 6.86 -2.03 3.21
N GLU A 62 6.27 -3.21 3.12
CA GLU A 62 4.84 -3.42 2.99
C GLU A 62 4.10 -2.77 4.19
N LEU A 63 4.45 -3.11 5.44
CA LEU A 63 3.77 -2.60 6.66
C LEU A 63 3.87 -1.08 6.80
N GLU A 64 4.99 -0.49 6.40
CA GLU A 64 5.13 0.96 6.32
C GLU A 64 4.22 1.58 5.25
N ALA A 65 4.09 0.95 4.08
CA ALA A 65 3.23 1.42 3.01
C ALA A 65 1.74 1.40 3.39
N ASP A 66 1.29 0.37 4.09
CA ASP A 66 -0.08 0.28 4.61
C ASP A 66 -0.37 1.32 5.68
N ARG A 67 0.58 1.53 6.61
CA ARG A 67 0.46 2.58 7.62
C ARG A 67 0.40 3.96 6.98
N PHE A 68 1.17 4.19 5.92
CA PHE A 68 1.10 5.41 5.13
C PHE A 68 -0.28 5.58 4.48
N ALA A 69 -0.84 4.51 3.89
CA ALA A 69 -2.16 4.54 3.27
C ALA A 69 -3.25 4.88 4.30
N GLY A 70 -3.28 4.20 5.45
CA GLY A 70 -4.24 4.49 6.54
C GLY A 70 -4.15 5.94 7.04
N ALA A 71 -2.93 6.44 7.23
CA ALA A 71 -2.69 7.84 7.60
C ALA A 71 -3.20 8.84 6.55
N SER A 72 -3.09 8.48 5.26
CA SER A 72 -3.57 9.31 4.15
C SER A 72 -5.09 9.41 4.17
N PHE A 73 -5.79 8.29 4.39
CA PHE A 73 -7.25 8.27 4.52
C PHE A 73 -7.75 9.12 5.68
N LYS A 74 -7.09 9.03 6.85
CA LYS A 74 -7.42 9.88 8.00
C LYS A 74 -7.29 11.36 7.66
N ARG A 75 -6.20 11.76 6.99
CA ARG A 75 -5.96 13.15 6.58
C ARG A 75 -6.97 13.64 5.54
N MET A 76 -7.42 12.75 4.66
CA MET A 76 -8.50 13.01 3.70
C MET A 76 -9.90 12.96 4.33
N LYS A 77 -10.00 12.73 5.65
CA LYS A 77 -11.26 12.65 6.43
C LYS A 77 -12.16 11.48 6.03
N TYR A 78 -11.58 10.41 5.50
CA TYR A 78 -12.31 9.16 5.25
C TYR A 78 -12.40 8.30 6.51
N PRO A 79 -13.50 7.52 6.66
CA PRO A 79 -13.65 6.57 7.77
C PRO A 79 -12.62 5.43 7.65
N LEU A 80 -12.37 4.71 8.76
CA LEU A 80 -11.40 3.62 8.79
C LEU A 80 -11.78 2.50 7.83
N GLU A 81 -13.08 2.21 7.71
CA GLU A 81 -13.65 1.19 6.83
C GLU A 81 -13.27 1.44 5.37
N ALA A 82 -13.24 2.71 4.94
CA ALA A 82 -12.79 3.09 3.60
C ALA A 82 -11.30 2.81 3.40
N ALA A 83 -10.46 3.02 4.42
CA ALA A 83 -9.04 2.67 4.35
C ALA A 83 -8.82 1.16 4.32
N LEU A 84 -9.65 0.39 5.04
CA LEU A 84 -9.59 -1.08 5.07
C LEU A 84 -10.11 -1.73 3.78
N ALA A 85 -10.86 -1.01 2.95
CA ALA A 85 -11.38 -1.53 1.67
C ALA A 85 -10.28 -2.02 0.73
N MET A 86 -9.07 -1.44 0.79
CA MET A 86 -7.93 -1.89 0.00
C MET A 86 -7.42 -3.27 0.43
N ALA A 87 -7.66 -3.70 1.67
CA ALA A 87 -7.14 -4.95 2.20
C ALA A 87 -7.74 -6.20 1.53
N VAL A 88 -8.84 -6.04 0.79
CA VAL A 88 -9.49 -7.12 0.02
C VAL A 88 -8.60 -7.63 -1.12
N VAL A 89 -7.82 -6.74 -1.76
CA VAL A 89 -6.83 -7.12 -2.80
C VAL A 89 -5.45 -7.42 -2.24
N LEU A 90 -5.18 -7.04 -1.00
CA LEU A 90 -3.93 -7.42 -0.31
C LEU A 90 -3.90 -8.92 0.03
N ASP A 91 -5.07 -9.57 0.10
CA ASP A 91 -5.23 -11.00 0.44
C ASP A 91 -4.94 -11.96 -0.75
N GLU A 92 -4.75 -11.47 -2.00
CA GLU A 92 -4.45 -12.34 -3.16
C GLU A 92 -2.95 -12.70 -3.33
N ARG A 93 -2.08 -12.30 -2.37
CA ARG A 93 -0.65 -12.66 -2.43
C ARG A 93 -0.01 -13.00 -1.08
N PRO A 94 -0.45 -14.04 -0.33
CA PRO A 94 0.42 -14.67 0.66
C PRO A 94 1.55 -15.40 -0.08
N SER A 95 2.57 -14.65 -0.51
CA SER A 95 3.87 -15.21 -0.86
C SER A 95 4.81 -15.01 0.33
N THR A 96 5.95 -15.69 0.33
CA THR A 96 7.04 -15.43 1.29
C THR A 96 7.47 -13.96 1.35
N SER A 97 7.04 -13.12 0.40
CA SER A 97 7.35 -11.70 0.30
C SER A 97 6.30 -10.74 0.87
N HIS A 98 5.06 -11.16 1.18
CA HIS A 98 4.02 -10.27 1.72
C HIS A 98 3.54 -10.72 3.12
N PRO A 99 3.29 -9.78 4.06
CA PRO A 99 2.75 -10.10 5.38
C PRO A 99 1.33 -10.67 5.31
N PRO A 100 0.91 -11.49 6.29
CA PRO A 100 -0.49 -11.87 6.49
C PRO A 100 -1.43 -10.66 6.54
N ALA A 101 -2.65 -10.83 6.01
CA ALA A 101 -3.59 -9.72 5.87
C ALA A 101 -4.08 -9.13 7.20
N ASP A 102 -4.03 -9.86 8.31
CA ASP A 102 -4.30 -9.29 9.63
C ASP A 102 -3.22 -8.29 10.06
N LEU A 103 -1.94 -8.53 9.76
CA LEU A 103 -0.86 -7.59 10.00
C LEU A 103 -0.98 -6.35 9.09
N ARG A 104 -1.35 -6.57 7.83
CA ARG A 104 -1.63 -5.50 6.85
C ARG A 104 -2.75 -4.58 7.39
N ARG A 105 -3.90 -5.16 7.78
CA ARG A 105 -5.04 -4.44 8.37
C ARG A 105 -4.66 -3.68 9.64
N LYS A 106 -3.90 -4.29 10.55
CA LYS A 106 -3.39 -3.63 11.77
C LYS A 106 -2.49 -2.43 11.45
N ALA A 107 -1.66 -2.52 10.41
CA ALA A 107 -0.81 -1.41 9.99
C ALA A 107 -1.62 -0.24 9.41
N ILE A 108 -2.62 -0.53 8.58
CA ILE A 108 -3.57 0.47 8.06
C ILE A 108 -4.27 1.17 9.23
N GLU A 109 -4.83 0.41 10.17
CA GLU A 109 -5.51 0.93 11.35
C GLU A 109 -4.58 1.79 12.21
N ALA A 110 -3.34 1.35 12.46
CA ALA A 110 -2.36 2.12 13.20
C ALA A 110 -2.06 3.48 12.54
N GLY A 111 -1.93 3.51 11.21
CA GLY A 111 -1.74 4.73 10.45
C GLY A 111 -2.95 5.66 10.50
N TRP A 112 -4.16 5.11 10.40
CA TRP A 112 -5.40 5.88 10.49
C TRP A 112 -5.58 6.50 11.88
N ASN A 113 -5.29 5.74 12.95
CA ASN A 113 -5.38 6.20 14.33
C ASN A 113 -4.31 7.25 14.67
N LYS A 114 -3.10 7.13 14.10
CA LYS A 114 -1.95 8.01 14.35
C LYS A 114 -1.35 8.52 13.03
N PRO A 115 -2.03 9.43 12.31
CA PRO A 115 -1.65 9.84 10.96
C PRO A 115 -0.27 10.50 10.85
N GLU A 116 0.25 11.07 11.94
CA GLU A 116 1.61 11.59 12.04
C GLU A 116 2.68 10.51 11.77
N THR A 117 2.38 9.25 12.11
CA THR A 117 3.31 8.13 11.92
C THR A 117 3.38 7.62 10.49
N GLY A 118 2.43 8.00 9.62
CA GLY A 118 2.34 7.49 8.25
C GLY A 118 3.61 7.69 7.42
N LYS A 119 4.38 8.76 7.70
CA LYS A 119 5.63 9.09 6.97
C LYS A 119 6.90 8.51 7.61
N MET A 120 6.79 7.78 8.73
CA MET A 120 7.94 7.28 9.50
C MET A 120 8.55 6.01 8.90
N CYS A 121 9.18 6.13 7.74
CA CYS A 121 9.75 4.98 7.01
C CYS A 121 11.23 4.72 7.27
N ARG A 122 11.83 5.44 8.22
CA ARG A 122 13.24 5.35 8.55
C ARG A 122 13.37 5.09 10.03
N SER A 123 14.04 4.01 10.39
CA SER A 123 14.81 4.01 11.63
C SER A 123 15.89 5.08 11.48
N THR A 124 15.95 6.00 12.43
CA THR A 124 17.09 6.91 12.60
C THR A 124 18.40 6.14 12.66
#